data_AF-A0AAV8YR41-F1
#
_entry.id   AF-A0AAV8YR41-F1
#
_cell.length_a   1.000
_cell.length_b   1.000
_cell.length_c   1.000
_cell.angle_alpha   90.00
_cell.angle_beta   90.00
_cell.angle_gamma   90.00
#
_symmetry.space_group_name_H-M   'P 1'
#
loop_
_entity.id
_entity.type
_entity.pdbx_description
1 polymer ?
#
loop_
_entity_poly.entity_id
_entity_poly.type
_entity_poly.pdbx_seq_one_letter_code
_entity_poly.pdbx_strand_id
1 'polypeptide(L)'
;MVSYEEEQNRLRRLMEEVLIYEKTEDSDDDTSQDEQEERQEDSESEQDISDSEGQENVFALEVRIIVTRLLASKLRTRSLGTATDIFRYFINNAMIDIIVENTNLYINSVSINFERNRDARPKNKTKIYAFLGLLIYCGVFKANRLNVKDLWKSDGSGVEIFRLAMSINRFLFLLRCLRFDNKDTREERRTIDKLAPIRDFFDIFNQNCTDGYSPSEYMTIDEKLEGFRGKGGRQYIPSKPNRYGIKIFTLCDAENVLH
;
A
#
# COMPACT_ATOMS: atom_id res chain seq x y z
N MET A 1 4.00 -8.52 -38.62
CA MET A 1 3.36 -7.60 -37.65
C MET A 1 2.44 -8.49 -36.83
N VAL A 2 2.72 -8.70 -35.54
CA VAL A 2 1.86 -9.52 -34.67
C VAL A 2 0.53 -8.78 -34.53
N SER A 3 -0.60 -9.48 -34.71
CA SER A 3 -1.93 -8.87 -34.58
C SER A 3 -2.14 -8.38 -33.15
N TYR A 4 -2.84 -7.26 -32.99
CA TYR A 4 -3.21 -6.72 -31.67
C TYR A 4 -3.91 -7.79 -30.80
N GLU A 5 -4.73 -8.64 -31.41
CA GLU A 5 -5.40 -9.76 -30.72
C GLU A 5 -4.41 -10.85 -30.26
N GLU A 6 -3.36 -11.12 -31.03
CA GLU A 6 -2.32 -12.09 -30.66
C GLU A 6 -1.51 -11.58 -29.45
N GLU A 7 -1.19 -10.28 -29.41
CA GLU A 7 -0.50 -9.67 -28.27
C GLU A 7 -1.41 -9.64 -27.02
N GLN A 8 -2.72 -9.36 -27.16
CA GLN A 8 -3.68 -9.43 -26.05
C GLN A 8 -3.83 -10.86 -25.51
N ASN A 9 -3.89 -11.86 -26.38
CA ASN A 9 -4.00 -13.26 -25.97
C ASN A 9 -2.72 -13.76 -25.30
N ARG A 10 -1.54 -13.34 -25.78
CA ARG A 10 -0.25 -13.60 -25.12
C ARG A 10 -0.20 -13.00 -23.72
N LEU A 11 -0.62 -11.74 -23.57
CA LEU A 11 -0.65 -11.07 -22.27
C LEU A 11 -1.65 -11.71 -21.30
N ARG A 12 -2.82 -12.14 -21.78
CA ARG A 12 -3.80 -12.87 -20.95
C ARG A 12 -3.26 -14.22 -20.47
N ARG A 13 -2.63 -15.00 -21.34
CA ARG A 13 -1.99 -16.28 -20.94
C ARG A 13 -0.88 -16.07 -19.91
N LEU A 14 -0.03 -15.05 -20.12
CA LEU A 14 1.00 -14.67 -19.14
C LEU A 14 0.43 -14.14 -17.82
N MET A 15 -0.81 -13.63 -17.81
CA MET A 15 -1.52 -13.28 -16.57
C MET A 15 -2.07 -14.52 -15.87
N GLU A 16 -2.65 -15.46 -16.62
CA GLU A 16 -3.21 -16.70 -16.08
C GLU A 16 -2.13 -17.64 -15.52
N GLU A 17 -1.01 -17.82 -16.23
CA GLU A 17 0.11 -18.65 -15.77
C GLU A 17 0.71 -18.19 -14.44
N VAL A 18 0.67 -16.88 -14.19
CA VAL A 18 1.20 -16.27 -12.97
C VAL A 18 0.21 -16.40 -11.81
N LEU A 19 -1.08 -16.23 -12.09
CA LEU A 19 -2.15 -16.50 -11.12
C LEU A 19 -2.15 -17.96 -10.67
N ILE A 20 -1.81 -18.88 -11.58
CA ILE A 20 -1.66 -20.31 -11.25
C ILE A 20 -0.44 -20.51 -10.35
N TYR A 21 0.69 -19.85 -10.64
CA TYR A 21 1.90 -19.93 -9.82
C TYR A 21 1.69 -19.39 -8.39
N GLU A 22 0.94 -18.29 -8.24
CA GLU A 22 0.54 -17.76 -6.91
C GLU A 22 -0.41 -18.72 -6.17
N LYS A 23 -1.32 -19.40 -6.88
CA LYS A 23 -2.20 -20.41 -6.27
C LYS A 23 -1.46 -21.68 -5.80
N THR A 24 -0.36 -22.04 -6.46
CA THR A 24 0.46 -23.20 -6.05
C THR A 24 1.42 -22.90 -4.90
N GLU A 25 1.74 -21.63 -4.65
CA GLU A 25 2.48 -21.21 -3.43
C GLU A 25 1.53 -20.99 -2.22
N ASP A 26 0.24 -20.72 -2.46
CA ASP A 26 -0.79 -20.59 -1.41
C ASP A 26 -1.58 -21.89 -1.15
N SER A 27 -1.25 -23.02 -1.81
CA SER A 27 -1.95 -24.29 -1.63
C SER A 27 -1.38 -25.13 -0.49
N ASP A 28 -1.41 -24.57 0.72
CA ASP A 28 -1.52 -25.36 1.96
C ASP A 28 -2.79 -24.90 2.67
N ASP A 29 -3.86 -25.66 2.39
CA ASP A 29 -5.05 -25.95 3.20
C ASP A 29 -5.75 -24.79 3.97
N ASP A 30 -6.80 -24.20 3.37
CA ASP A 30 -7.97 -23.71 4.15
C ASP A 30 -9.23 -23.42 3.28
N THR A 31 -9.45 -24.18 2.19
CA THR A 31 -10.47 -23.80 1.17
C THR A 31 -11.89 -24.32 1.46
N SER A 32 -12.19 -24.80 2.67
CA SER A 32 -13.51 -25.43 2.94
C SER A 32 -14.28 -24.90 4.14
N GLN A 33 -13.76 -23.94 4.91
CA GLN A 33 -14.49 -23.37 6.06
C GLN A 33 -15.13 -22.00 5.75
N ASP A 34 -14.53 -21.21 4.85
CA ASP A 34 -14.95 -19.82 4.58
C ASP A 34 -16.32 -19.68 3.87
N GLU A 35 -16.73 -20.62 3.01
CA GLU A 35 -18.04 -20.53 2.33
C GLU A 35 -19.23 -20.84 3.25
N GLN A 36 -18.99 -21.52 4.40
CA GLN A 36 -20.03 -21.77 5.40
C GLN A 36 -20.15 -20.60 6.39
N GLU A 37 -19.05 -19.93 6.73
CA GLU A 37 -19.07 -18.69 7.52
C GLU A 37 -19.73 -17.52 6.76
N GLU A 38 -19.52 -17.41 5.44
CA GLU A 38 -20.18 -16.40 4.58
C GLU A 38 -21.73 -16.47 4.62
N ARG A 39 -22.32 -17.64 4.89
CA ARG A 39 -23.80 -17.79 5.00
C ARG A 39 -24.33 -17.70 6.42
N GLN A 40 -23.49 -17.96 7.43
CA GLN A 40 -23.90 -17.88 8.83
C GLN A 40 -23.91 -16.44 9.34
N GLU A 41 -22.92 -15.61 8.98
CA GLU A 41 -22.85 -14.20 9.41
C GLU A 41 -23.96 -13.32 8.83
N ASP A 42 -24.47 -13.62 7.63
CA ASP A 42 -25.62 -12.92 7.03
C ASP A 42 -26.94 -13.22 7.79
N SER A 43 -27.00 -14.30 8.58
CA SER A 43 -28.21 -14.71 9.31
C SER A 43 -28.26 -14.30 10.79
N GLU A 44 -27.12 -13.96 11.39
CA GLU A 44 -27.04 -13.61 12.82
C GLU A 44 -27.17 -12.09 13.11
N SER A 45 -27.34 -11.26 12.08
CA SER A 45 -27.48 -9.80 12.25
C SER A 45 -28.92 -9.27 12.33
N GLU A 46 -29.93 -10.15 12.28
CA GLU A 46 -31.34 -9.80 12.54
C GLU A 46 -31.85 -10.47 13.83
N GLN A 47 -31.35 -10.04 14.98
CA GLN A 47 -32.08 -10.18 16.24
C GLN A 47 -32.18 -8.83 16.95
N ASP A 48 -33.39 -8.30 16.95
CA ASP A 48 -33.83 -7.16 17.75
C ASP A 48 -33.47 -7.37 19.23
N ILE A 49 -32.60 -6.51 19.76
CA ILE A 49 -32.42 -6.38 21.22
C ILE A 49 -33.39 -5.30 21.70
N SER A 50 -34.48 -5.77 22.31
CA SER A 50 -35.39 -4.97 23.12
C SER A 50 -34.65 -4.34 24.31
N ASP A 51 -34.89 -3.03 24.51
CA ASP A 51 -34.40 -2.25 25.64
C ASP A 51 -34.60 -2.96 26.98
N SER A 52 -33.50 -3.14 27.73
CA SER A 52 -33.56 -3.39 29.17
C SER A 52 -32.61 -2.43 29.88
N GLU A 53 -33.19 -1.57 30.72
CA GLU A 53 -32.50 -0.60 31.56
C GLU A 53 -31.59 -1.33 32.56
N GLY A 54 -30.29 -1.36 32.28
CA GLY A 54 -29.25 -1.88 33.17
C GLY A 54 -28.25 -0.76 33.50
N GLN A 55 -28.15 -0.40 34.78
CA GLN A 55 -27.36 0.71 35.31
C GLN A 55 -25.91 0.73 34.81
N GLU A 56 -25.50 1.85 34.21
CA GLU A 56 -24.13 2.16 33.81
C GLU A 56 -23.19 2.20 35.03
N ASN A 57 -22.21 1.30 35.07
CA ASN A 57 -20.99 1.50 35.86
C ASN A 57 -19.90 2.03 34.92
N VAL A 58 -19.89 3.35 34.73
CA VAL A 58 -18.79 4.06 34.07
C VAL A 58 -17.59 4.07 35.02
N PHE A 59 -16.67 3.13 34.85
CA PHE A 59 -15.31 3.30 35.39
C PHE A 59 -14.62 4.37 34.54
N ALA A 60 -14.73 5.63 34.96
CA ALA A 60 -13.91 6.71 34.45
C ALA A 60 -12.44 6.42 34.81
N LEU A 61 -11.71 5.80 33.88
CA LEU A 61 -10.26 5.85 33.90
C LEU A 61 -9.89 7.32 33.69
N GLU A 62 -9.47 7.95 34.77
CA GLU A 62 -8.92 9.30 34.77
C GLU A 62 -7.64 9.27 33.91
N VAL A 63 -7.78 9.50 32.59
CA VAL A 63 -6.65 9.71 31.69
C VAL A 63 -6.04 11.04 32.10
N ARG A 64 -5.06 10.99 33.01
CA ARG A 64 -4.20 12.13 33.28
C ARG A 64 -3.40 12.41 32.01
N ILE A 65 -3.88 13.37 31.23
CA ILE A 65 -3.09 14.01 30.19
C ILE A 65 -1.94 14.71 30.93
N ILE A 66 -0.78 14.07 31.00
CA ILE A 66 0.45 14.72 31.43
C ILE A 66 0.83 15.65 30.26
N VAL A 67 0.27 16.86 30.24
CA VAL A 67 0.75 17.93 29.35
C VAL A 67 2.08 18.41 29.90
N THR A 68 3.16 17.70 29.58
CA THR A 68 4.49 18.31 29.58
C THR A 68 4.55 19.28 28.41
N ARG A 69 4.05 20.52 28.64
CA ARG A 69 4.22 21.73 27.80
C ARG A 69 5.00 21.46 26.51
N LEU A 70 4.31 20.92 25.49
CA LEU A 70 4.96 20.65 24.21
C LEU A 70 5.10 22.00 23.50
N LEU A 71 6.29 22.28 22.99
CA LEU A 71 6.50 23.49 22.19
C LEU A 71 5.56 23.46 20.98
N ALA A 72 5.14 24.63 20.51
CA ALA A 72 4.32 24.77 19.30
C ALA A 72 4.77 23.82 18.19
N SER A 73 3.80 23.27 17.45
CA SER A 73 4.03 22.33 16.37
C SER A 73 5.17 22.78 15.45
N LYS A 74 6.16 21.91 15.26
CA LYS A 74 7.37 22.23 14.48
C LYS A 74 7.62 21.14 13.45
N LEU A 75 7.44 21.50 12.19
CA LEU A 75 8.05 20.79 11.07
C LEU A 75 9.56 21.01 11.14
N ARG A 76 10.30 19.98 11.55
CA ARG A 76 11.77 20.01 11.57
C ARG A 76 12.34 20.07 10.15
N THR A 77 11.52 19.70 9.17
CA THR A 77 11.77 19.81 7.73
C THR A 77 11.55 21.20 7.15
N ARG A 78 11.13 22.21 7.94
CA ARG A 78 10.87 23.58 7.45
C ARG A 78 12.10 24.25 6.85
N SER A 79 13.30 23.82 7.20
CA SER A 79 14.57 24.28 6.63
C SER A 79 14.89 23.69 5.26
N LEU A 80 14.16 22.66 4.82
CA LEU A 80 14.32 22.06 3.50
C LEU A 80 13.67 22.97 2.44
N GLY A 81 14.46 23.39 1.45
CA GLY A 81 14.09 24.43 0.50
C GLY A 81 13.23 23.95 -0.68
N THR A 82 13.14 22.64 -0.93
CA THR A 82 12.39 22.11 -2.08
C THR A 82 11.46 20.96 -1.69
N ALA A 83 10.37 20.79 -2.45
CA ALA A 83 9.44 19.68 -2.28
C ALA A 83 10.13 18.30 -2.46
N THR A 84 11.16 18.24 -3.30
CA THR A 84 11.96 17.01 -3.50
C THR A 84 12.77 16.67 -2.26
N ASP A 85 13.35 17.66 -1.58
CA ASP A 85 14.12 17.43 -0.35
C ASP A 85 13.19 16.97 0.78
N ILE A 86 12.00 17.57 0.89
CA ILE A 86 10.97 17.13 1.85
C ILE A 86 10.54 15.69 1.55
N PHE A 87 10.26 15.35 0.29
CA PHE A 87 9.92 13.97 -0.09
C PHE A 87 11.04 12.98 0.28
N ARG A 88 12.30 13.34 -0.01
CA ARG A 88 13.48 12.51 0.30
C ARG A 88 13.80 12.42 1.79
N TYR A 89 13.23 13.29 2.61
CA TYR A 89 13.32 13.16 4.05
C TYR A 89 12.43 12.01 4.53
N PHE A 90 11.16 12.00 4.12
CA PHE A 90 10.20 10.96 4.53
C PHE A 90 10.41 9.63 3.82
N ILE A 91 10.76 9.66 2.53
CA ILE A 91 11.12 8.49 1.72
C ILE A 91 12.60 8.58 1.38
N ASN A 92 13.42 8.21 2.37
CA ASN A 92 14.87 8.36 2.31
C ASN A 92 15.55 7.33 1.40
N ASN A 93 16.87 7.49 1.20
CA ASN A 93 17.63 6.60 0.33
C ASN A 93 17.60 5.14 0.80
N ALA A 94 17.60 4.87 2.11
CA ALA A 94 17.55 3.51 2.65
C ALA A 94 16.23 2.81 2.28
N MET A 95 15.11 3.54 2.36
CA MET A 95 13.80 3.01 1.93
C MET A 95 13.77 2.71 0.42
N ILE A 96 14.41 3.56 -0.39
CA ILE A 96 14.53 3.32 -1.84
C ILE A 96 15.46 2.13 -2.12
N ASP A 97 16.52 1.94 -1.34
CA ASP A 97 17.40 0.77 -1.44
C ASP A 97 16.63 -0.51 -1.16
N ILE A 98 15.83 -0.55 -0.08
CA ILE A 98 14.93 -1.67 0.22
C ILE A 98 14.04 -2.00 -0.98
N ILE A 99 13.41 -0.99 -1.60
CA ILE A 99 12.56 -1.22 -2.77
C ILE A 99 13.39 -1.78 -3.93
N VAL A 100 14.52 -1.17 -4.26
CA VAL A 100 15.36 -1.54 -5.41
C VAL A 100 15.87 -2.98 -5.27
N GLU A 101 16.47 -3.31 -4.12
CA GLU A 101 17.07 -4.61 -3.85
C GLU A 101 16.03 -5.73 -3.94
N ASN A 102 14.93 -5.58 -3.21
CA ASN A 102 13.90 -6.62 -3.14
C ASN A 102 13.11 -6.75 -4.44
N THR A 103 12.84 -5.63 -5.13
CA THR A 103 12.22 -5.66 -6.47
C THR A 103 13.13 -6.38 -7.47
N ASN A 104 14.45 -6.14 -7.42
CA ASN A 104 15.40 -6.83 -8.31
C ASN A 104 15.53 -8.31 -7.99
N LEU A 105 15.54 -8.68 -6.70
CA LEU A 105 15.54 -10.06 -6.27
C LEU A 105 14.33 -10.81 -6.83
N TYR A 106 13.14 -10.22 -6.76
CA TYR A 106 11.95 -10.80 -7.38
C TYR A 106 12.02 -10.85 -8.91
N ILE A 107 12.47 -9.77 -9.57
CA ILE A 107 12.64 -9.72 -11.03
C ILE A 107 13.55 -10.84 -11.52
N ASN A 108 14.66 -11.08 -10.83
CA ASN A 108 15.59 -12.15 -11.19
C ASN A 108 14.90 -13.51 -11.15
N SER A 109 14.06 -13.76 -10.13
CA SER A 109 13.33 -15.03 -10.04
C SER A 109 12.27 -15.24 -11.13
N VAL A 110 11.65 -14.16 -11.65
CA VAL A 110 10.67 -14.27 -12.73
C VAL A 110 11.29 -14.06 -14.13
N SER A 111 12.57 -13.73 -14.22
CA SER A 111 13.24 -13.36 -15.48
C SER A 111 13.22 -14.50 -16.51
N ILE A 112 13.23 -15.75 -16.06
CA ILE A 112 13.14 -16.94 -16.90
C ILE A 112 11.83 -17.01 -17.71
N ASN A 113 10.78 -16.35 -17.24
CA ASN A 113 9.48 -16.30 -17.92
C ASN A 113 9.45 -15.27 -19.06
N PHE A 114 10.56 -14.57 -19.32
CA PHE A 114 10.66 -13.56 -20.37
C PHE A 114 11.65 -14.00 -21.45
N GLU A 115 11.14 -14.13 -22.69
CA GLU A 115 11.98 -14.42 -23.87
C GLU A 115 13.09 -13.39 -24.09
N ARG A 116 12.82 -12.12 -23.75
CA ARG A 116 13.75 -11.01 -23.96
C ARG A 116 14.27 -10.51 -22.62
N ASN A 117 15.57 -10.64 -22.40
CA ASN A 117 16.28 -10.08 -21.24
C ASN A 117 15.97 -8.60 -20.97
N ARG A 118 15.63 -7.82 -22.00
CA ARG A 118 15.31 -6.40 -21.85
C ARG A 118 14.02 -6.13 -21.06
N ASP A 119 13.08 -7.07 -21.09
CA ASP A 119 11.75 -6.92 -20.51
C ASP A 119 11.81 -7.13 -18.98
N ALA A 120 12.75 -7.95 -18.50
CA ALA A 120 13.02 -8.20 -17.08
C ALA A 120 14.35 -7.58 -16.57
N ARG A 121 14.80 -6.43 -17.11
CA ARG A 121 16.06 -5.81 -16.65
C ARG A 121 16.03 -5.40 -15.17
N PRO A 122 17.13 -5.52 -14.42
CA PRO A 122 17.27 -4.91 -13.11
C PRO A 122 16.98 -3.41 -13.11
N LYS A 123 16.56 -2.90 -11.95
CA LYS A 123 16.11 -1.54 -11.69
C LYS A 123 17.16 -0.82 -10.85
N ASN A 124 17.23 0.49 -11.04
CA ASN A 124 18.05 1.38 -10.24
C ASN A 124 17.16 2.42 -9.55
N LYS A 125 17.74 3.17 -8.61
CA LYS A 125 17.05 4.24 -7.88
C LYS A 125 16.32 5.20 -8.80
N THR A 126 16.95 5.64 -9.89
CA THR A 126 16.35 6.57 -10.87
C THR A 126 15.05 6.03 -11.46
N LYS A 127 14.99 4.74 -11.83
CA LYS A 127 13.77 4.14 -12.38
C LYS A 127 12.68 3.98 -11.32
N ILE A 128 13.04 3.69 -10.07
CA ILE A 128 12.08 3.64 -8.96
C ILE A 128 11.56 5.04 -8.62
N TYR A 129 12.41 6.06 -8.55
CA TYR A 129 11.96 7.45 -8.37
C TYR A 129 11.05 7.92 -9.51
N ALA A 130 11.37 7.60 -10.77
CA ALA A 130 10.49 7.92 -11.90
C ALA A 130 9.13 7.23 -11.77
N PHE A 131 9.11 5.96 -11.35
CA PHE A 131 7.87 5.22 -11.11
C PHE A 131 7.03 5.82 -9.97
N LEU A 132 7.65 6.12 -8.82
CA LEU A 132 6.98 6.78 -7.68
C LEU A 132 6.46 8.16 -8.07
N GLY A 133 7.24 8.93 -8.85
CA GLY A 133 6.81 10.21 -9.38
C GLY A 133 5.55 10.08 -10.25
N LEU A 134 5.49 9.07 -11.12
CA LEU A 134 4.28 8.80 -11.92
C LEU A 134 3.08 8.41 -11.05
N LEU A 135 3.27 7.66 -9.96
CA LEU A 135 2.19 7.36 -9.01
C LEU A 135 1.67 8.63 -8.31
N ILE A 136 2.57 9.53 -7.91
CA ILE A 136 2.19 10.84 -7.35
C ILE A 136 1.39 11.64 -8.38
N TYR A 137 1.84 11.69 -9.64
CA TYR A 137 1.10 12.33 -10.73
C TYR A 137 -0.28 11.70 -10.94
N CYS A 138 -0.44 10.38 -10.87
CA CYS A 138 -1.77 9.74 -10.92
C CYS A 138 -2.70 10.29 -9.84
N GLY A 139 -2.18 10.52 -8.62
CA GLY A 139 -2.92 11.14 -7.53
C GLY A 139 -3.32 12.59 -7.83
N VAL A 140 -2.38 13.41 -8.33
CA VAL A 140 -2.62 14.80 -8.73
C VAL A 140 -3.71 14.91 -9.80
N PHE A 141 -3.69 14.02 -10.80
CA PHE A 141 -4.69 13.97 -11.87
C PHE A 141 -6.01 13.31 -11.45
N LYS A 142 -6.14 12.84 -10.19
CA LYS A 142 -7.30 12.07 -9.70
C LYS A 142 -7.64 10.90 -10.64
N ALA A 143 -6.61 10.24 -11.17
CA ALA A 143 -6.71 9.19 -12.17
C ALA A 143 -6.93 7.79 -11.57
N ASN A 144 -7.26 7.70 -10.28
CA ASN A 144 -7.40 6.44 -9.55
C ASN A 144 -8.52 5.52 -10.09
N ARG A 145 -9.48 6.06 -10.84
CA ARG A 145 -10.56 5.30 -11.51
C ARG A 145 -10.44 5.26 -13.03
N LEU A 146 -9.38 5.83 -13.59
CA LEU A 146 -9.14 5.82 -15.03
C LEU A 146 -8.43 4.54 -15.44
N ASN A 147 -8.67 4.11 -16.68
CA ASN A 147 -7.82 3.07 -17.26
C ASN A 147 -6.42 3.64 -17.42
N VAL A 148 -5.42 2.96 -16.86
CA VAL A 148 -4.01 3.36 -16.96
C VAL A 148 -3.56 3.58 -18.40
N LYS A 149 -4.13 2.86 -19.38
CA LYS A 149 -3.83 3.05 -20.80
C LYS A 149 -4.20 4.43 -21.31
N ASP A 150 -5.24 5.05 -20.77
CA ASP A 150 -5.68 6.39 -21.19
C ASP A 150 -4.64 7.45 -20.86
N LEU A 151 -3.95 7.33 -19.72
CA LEU A 151 -2.87 8.25 -19.33
C LEU A 151 -1.68 8.19 -20.30
N TRP A 152 -1.47 7.06 -20.97
CA TRP A 152 -0.35 6.82 -21.90
C TRP A 152 -0.72 6.98 -23.38
N LYS A 153 -1.95 7.38 -23.71
CA LYS A 153 -2.35 7.61 -25.11
C LYS A 153 -1.53 8.71 -25.78
N SER A 154 -1.28 8.55 -27.08
CA SER A 154 -0.52 9.49 -27.91
C SER A 154 -1.37 10.25 -28.92
N ASP A 155 -2.69 10.06 -28.89
CA ASP A 155 -3.69 10.68 -29.77
C ASP A 155 -4.11 12.10 -29.34
N GLY A 156 -3.44 12.65 -28.31
CA GLY A 156 -3.76 13.94 -27.71
C GLY A 156 -4.68 13.87 -26.50
N SER A 157 -5.29 12.71 -26.19
CA SER A 157 -6.12 12.54 -24.99
C SER A 157 -5.34 12.07 -23.75
N GLY A 158 -4.09 11.64 -23.93
CA GLY A 158 -3.22 11.19 -22.85
C GLY A 158 -2.45 12.33 -22.19
N VAL A 159 -1.70 11.99 -21.14
CA VAL A 159 -0.89 12.96 -20.40
C VAL A 159 0.58 12.74 -20.74
N GLU A 160 1.18 13.69 -21.45
CA GLU A 160 2.49 13.51 -22.09
C GLU A 160 3.62 13.10 -21.12
N ILE A 161 3.61 13.61 -19.89
CA ILE A 161 4.64 13.31 -18.89
C ILE A 161 4.77 11.81 -18.62
N PHE A 162 3.67 11.05 -18.70
CA PHE A 162 3.67 9.62 -18.43
C PHE A 162 4.49 8.86 -19.48
N ARG A 163 4.19 9.07 -20.77
CA ARG A 163 4.92 8.42 -21.88
C ARG A 163 6.37 8.89 -22.02
N LEU A 164 6.64 10.15 -21.68
CA LEU A 164 8.00 10.72 -21.70
C LEU A 164 8.88 10.18 -20.57
N ALA A 165 8.31 9.96 -19.39
CA ALA A 165 9.06 9.44 -18.24
C ALA A 165 9.31 7.92 -18.33
N MET A 166 8.31 7.14 -18.74
CA MET A 166 8.38 5.68 -18.76
C MET A 166 7.38 5.08 -19.76
N SER A 167 7.73 3.99 -20.45
CA SER A 167 6.73 3.29 -21.27
C SER A 167 5.68 2.59 -20.41
N ILE A 168 4.45 2.45 -20.92
CA ILE A 168 3.35 1.80 -20.20
C ILE A 168 3.70 0.37 -19.78
N ASN A 169 4.30 -0.43 -20.68
CA ASN A 169 4.70 -1.80 -20.39
C ASN A 169 5.69 -1.84 -19.22
N ARG A 170 6.59 -0.86 -19.15
CA ARG A 170 7.58 -0.78 -18.07
C ARG A 170 6.97 -0.34 -16.76
N PHE A 171 5.99 0.56 -16.79
CA PHE A 171 5.23 0.98 -15.61
C PHE A 171 4.41 -0.19 -15.05
N LEU A 172 3.65 -0.89 -15.89
CA LEU A 172 2.86 -2.07 -15.50
C LEU A 172 3.73 -3.20 -14.96
N PHE A 173 4.87 -3.45 -15.60
CA PHE A 173 5.84 -4.43 -15.10
C PHE A 173 6.35 -4.07 -13.70
N LEU A 174 6.71 -2.80 -13.46
CA LEU A 174 7.14 -2.34 -12.14
C LEU A 174 6.02 -2.43 -11.10
N LEU A 175 4.80 -2.04 -11.47
CA LEU A 175 3.64 -2.11 -10.59
C LEU A 175 3.42 -3.53 -10.05
N ARG A 176 3.67 -4.55 -10.88
CA ARG A 176 3.54 -5.96 -10.50
C ARG A 176 4.75 -6.49 -9.72
N CYS A 177 5.95 -6.07 -10.06
CA CYS A 177 7.19 -6.58 -9.48
C CYS A 177 7.64 -5.86 -8.19
N LEU A 178 7.00 -4.75 -7.81
CA LEU A 178 7.40 -3.96 -6.64
C LEU A 178 7.40 -4.83 -5.37
N ARG A 179 8.50 -4.83 -4.62
CA ARG A 179 8.65 -5.54 -3.34
C ARG A 179 9.33 -4.64 -2.31
N PHE A 180 9.02 -4.88 -1.03
CA PHE A 180 9.51 -4.09 0.11
C PHE A 180 10.31 -4.92 1.13
N ASP A 181 10.49 -6.21 0.89
CA ASP A 181 11.20 -7.12 1.80
C ASP A 181 11.82 -8.30 1.04
N ASN A 182 12.78 -8.95 1.69
CA ASN A 182 13.43 -10.13 1.14
C ASN A 182 12.47 -11.33 1.20
N LYS A 183 12.10 -11.87 0.03
CA LYS A 183 11.18 -13.01 -0.07
C LYS A 183 11.75 -14.27 0.58
N ASP A 184 13.08 -14.46 0.55
CA ASP A 184 13.73 -15.70 0.98
C ASP A 184 13.68 -15.88 2.50
N THR A 185 13.45 -14.80 3.25
CA THR A 185 13.29 -14.81 4.73
C THR A 185 11.87 -14.48 5.18
N ARG A 186 10.94 -14.29 4.24
CA ARG A 186 9.60 -13.77 4.53
C ARG A 186 8.74 -14.76 5.30
N GLU A 187 8.80 -16.04 4.94
CA GLU A 187 7.96 -17.08 5.56
C GLU A 187 8.23 -17.17 7.07
N GLU A 188 9.51 -17.26 7.46
CA GLU A 188 9.91 -17.27 8.87
C GLU A 188 9.42 -16.01 9.61
N ARG A 189 9.61 -14.82 9.04
CA ARG A 189 9.16 -13.56 9.65
C ARG A 189 7.63 -13.46 9.77
N ARG A 190 6.88 -13.98 8.79
CA ARG A 190 5.40 -13.99 8.80
C ARG A 190 4.81 -14.79 9.96
N THR A 191 5.53 -15.78 10.49
CA THR A 191 5.09 -16.55 11.66
C THR A 191 4.95 -15.68 12.92
N ILE A 192 5.72 -14.58 12.98
CA ILE A 192 5.74 -13.64 14.11
C ILE A 192 4.98 -12.36 13.77
N ASP A 193 5.18 -11.82 12.56
CA ASP A 193 4.61 -10.55 12.12
C ASP A 193 3.91 -10.69 10.76
N LYS A 194 2.58 -10.57 10.75
CA LYS A 194 1.79 -10.62 9.53
C LYS A 194 2.12 -9.46 8.57
N LEU A 195 2.71 -8.36 9.04
CA LEU A 195 3.18 -7.23 8.23
C LEU A 195 4.64 -7.36 7.76
N ALA A 196 5.28 -8.52 7.96
CA ALA A 196 6.62 -8.82 7.45
C ALA A 196 6.88 -8.39 5.99
N PRO A 197 5.93 -8.45 5.03
CA PRO A 197 6.15 -7.99 3.66
C PRO A 197 6.48 -6.50 3.48
N ILE A 198 6.20 -5.65 4.48
CA ILE A 198 6.44 -4.21 4.41
C ILE A 198 7.11 -3.64 5.68
N ARG A 199 7.34 -4.47 6.70
CA ARG A 199 7.79 -4.07 8.03
C ARG A 199 8.97 -3.10 8.02
N ASP A 200 10.08 -3.49 7.38
CA ASP A 200 11.31 -2.69 7.39
C ASP A 200 11.10 -1.30 6.74
N PHE A 201 10.37 -1.25 5.64
CA PHE A 201 10.01 0.00 4.98
C PHE A 201 9.10 0.87 5.86
N PHE A 202 8.10 0.25 6.49
CA PHE A 202 7.11 0.93 7.31
C PHE A 202 7.71 1.49 8.61
N ASP A 203 8.61 0.76 9.25
CA ASP A 203 9.25 1.21 10.50
C ASP A 203 10.18 2.41 10.23
N ILE A 204 10.96 2.39 9.15
CA ILE A 204 11.78 3.56 8.75
C ILE A 204 10.88 4.75 8.41
N PHE A 205 9.76 4.52 7.71
CA PHE A 205 8.81 5.58 7.39
C PHE A 205 8.25 6.24 8.66
N ASN A 206 7.78 5.44 9.61
CA ASN A 206 7.23 5.94 10.88
C ASN A 206 8.28 6.68 11.71
N GLN A 207 9.52 6.19 11.71
CA GLN A 207 10.63 6.88 12.35
C GLN A 207 10.88 8.24 11.70
N ASN A 208 10.91 8.32 10.36
CA ASN A 208 11.04 9.59 9.65
C ASN A 208 9.88 10.55 9.93
N CYS A 209 8.64 10.05 10.06
CA CYS A 209 7.48 10.86 10.45
C CYS A 209 7.65 11.44 11.86
N THR A 210 8.09 10.60 12.81
CA THR A 210 8.34 10.98 14.21
C THR A 210 9.47 12.00 14.33
N ASP A 211 10.53 11.85 13.55
CA ASP A 211 11.68 12.77 13.57
C ASP A 211 11.40 14.07 12.81
N GLY A 212 10.58 14.00 11.76
CA GLY A 212 10.27 15.13 10.88
C GLY A 212 9.30 16.15 11.45
N TYR A 213 8.50 15.73 12.42
CA TYR A 213 7.42 16.54 12.97
C TYR A 213 7.34 16.42 14.50
N SER A 214 7.18 17.55 15.17
CA SER A 214 6.84 17.61 16.59
C SER A 214 5.35 17.96 16.71
N PRO A 215 4.52 17.09 17.31
CA PRO A 215 3.10 17.35 17.45
C PRO A 215 2.81 18.50 18.40
N SER A 216 1.63 19.09 18.23
CA SER A 216 1.04 20.11 19.09
C SER A 216 0.46 19.50 20.38
N GLU A 217 -0.13 20.35 21.21
CA GLU A 217 -0.82 19.93 22.44
C GLU A 217 -2.15 19.21 22.16
N TYR A 218 -2.65 19.26 20.92
CA TYR A 218 -3.95 18.72 20.52
C TYR A 218 -3.78 17.54 19.56
N MET A 219 -3.79 16.33 20.11
CA MET A 219 -3.71 15.09 19.32
C MET A 219 -4.96 14.24 19.50
N THR A 220 -5.34 13.52 18.45
CA THR A 220 -6.46 12.58 18.45
C THR A 220 -5.98 11.24 17.90
N ILE A 221 -6.31 10.13 18.56
CA ILE A 221 -6.12 8.81 17.98
C ILE A 221 -7.42 8.45 17.26
N ASP A 222 -7.31 8.07 15.99
CA ASP A 222 -8.46 7.61 15.21
C ASP A 222 -8.10 6.41 14.33
N GLU A 223 -9.13 5.71 13.87
CA GLU A 223 -9.05 4.58 12.95
C GLU A 223 -9.32 5.01 11.50
N LYS A 224 -8.34 4.75 10.65
CA LYS A 224 -8.47 4.83 9.20
C LYS A 224 -8.68 3.43 8.63
N LEU A 225 -9.64 3.29 7.71
CA LEU A 225 -9.84 2.04 6.96
C LEU A 225 -9.42 2.26 5.51
N GLU A 226 -8.32 1.63 5.10
CA GLU A 226 -7.85 1.68 3.72
C GLU A 226 -8.48 0.57 2.89
N GLY A 227 -9.25 0.98 1.88
CA GLY A 227 -10.04 0.07 1.07
C GLY A 227 -9.23 -1.02 0.41
N PHE A 228 -9.48 -2.28 0.79
CA PHE A 228 -8.75 -3.43 0.28
C PHE A 228 -9.64 -4.68 0.32
N ARG A 229 -9.65 -5.41 -0.79
CA ARG A 229 -10.46 -6.63 -0.95
C ARG A 229 -9.63 -7.90 -1.15
N GLY A 230 -8.31 -7.79 -1.21
CA GLY A 230 -7.44 -8.96 -1.30
C GLY A 230 -7.39 -9.75 0.02
N LYS A 231 -6.65 -10.85 -0.01
CA LYS A 231 -6.41 -11.70 1.17
C LYS A 231 -5.38 -11.05 2.10
N GLY A 232 -5.54 -11.27 3.41
CA GLY A 232 -4.58 -10.86 4.45
C GLY A 232 -4.88 -9.49 5.08
N GLY A 233 -5.03 -9.47 6.41
CA GLY A 233 -5.15 -8.23 7.21
C GLY A 233 -6.43 -7.41 6.99
N ARG A 234 -7.42 -7.98 6.28
CA ARG A 234 -8.70 -7.34 5.96
C ARG A 234 -9.64 -7.39 7.17
N GLN A 235 -10.29 -6.26 7.46
CA GLN A 235 -11.33 -6.13 8.46
C GLN A 235 -12.61 -5.58 7.82
N TYR A 236 -13.75 -5.97 8.37
CA TYR A 236 -15.06 -5.44 8.02
C TYR A 236 -15.51 -4.41 9.07
N ILE A 237 -15.86 -3.20 8.62
CA ILE A 237 -16.40 -2.13 9.48
C ILE A 237 -17.67 -1.57 8.80
N PRO A 238 -18.88 -1.95 9.25
CA PRO A 238 -20.14 -1.58 8.59
C PRO A 238 -20.35 -0.08 8.43
N SER A 239 -19.87 0.71 9.40
CA SER A 239 -20.08 2.15 9.47
C SER A 239 -19.20 2.97 8.50
N LYS A 240 -18.17 2.37 7.88
CA LYS A 240 -17.27 3.07 6.96
C LYS A 240 -17.76 2.94 5.50
N PRO A 241 -17.59 3.98 4.64
CA PRO A 241 -18.06 3.96 3.25
C PRO A 241 -17.52 2.79 2.41
N ASN A 242 -16.25 2.43 2.63
CA ASN A 242 -15.71 1.16 2.15
C ASN A 242 -15.63 0.21 3.33
N ARG A 243 -16.55 -0.75 3.40
CA ARG A 243 -16.72 -1.60 4.58
C ARG A 243 -15.58 -2.61 4.76
N TYR A 244 -14.81 -2.91 3.71
CA TYR A 244 -13.69 -3.86 3.77
C TYR A 244 -12.36 -3.16 3.50
N GLY A 245 -11.39 -3.39 4.37
CA GLY A 245 -10.07 -2.81 4.20
C GLY A 245 -9.05 -3.20 5.25
N ILE A 246 -7.87 -2.61 5.14
CA ILE A 246 -6.83 -2.69 6.16
C ILE A 246 -7.09 -1.56 7.16
N LYS A 247 -7.35 -1.93 8.42
CA LYS A 247 -7.53 -0.96 9.51
C LYS A 247 -6.15 -0.46 9.97
N ILE A 248 -5.99 0.85 10.01
CA ILE A 248 -4.76 1.54 10.42
C ILE A 248 -5.15 2.51 11.54
N PHE A 249 -4.53 2.38 12.70
CA PHE A 249 -4.64 3.40 13.75
C PHE A 249 -3.63 4.50 13.46
N THR A 250 -4.09 5.75 13.49
CA THR A 250 -3.29 6.93 13.18
C THR A 250 -3.42 7.94 14.31
N LEU A 251 -2.33 8.63 14.62
CA LEU A 251 -2.33 9.73 15.57
C LEU A 251 -2.45 11.02 14.74
N CYS A 252 -3.51 11.80 14.88
CA CYS A 252 -3.68 13.03 14.12
C CYS A 252 -3.43 14.22 15.03
N ASP A 253 -2.63 15.17 14.55
CA ASP A 253 -2.52 16.48 15.19
C ASP A 253 -3.64 17.40 14.68
N ALA A 254 -4.36 18.07 15.58
CA ALA A 254 -5.44 18.98 15.19
C ALA A 254 -4.94 20.23 14.45
N GLU A 255 -3.68 20.61 14.63
CA GLU A 255 -3.07 21.78 13.99
C GLU A 255 -2.39 21.45 12.66
N ASN A 256 -1.94 20.21 12.44
CA ASN A 256 -1.18 19.82 11.23
C ASN A 256 -1.43 18.35 10.79
N VAL A 257 -0.45 17.74 10.13
CA VAL A 257 -0.56 16.47 9.37
C VAL A 257 -0.64 15.24 10.29
N LEU A 258 -1.26 14.17 9.78
CA LEU A 258 -1.27 12.81 10.34
C LEU A 258 0.13 12.34 10.78
N HIS A 259 0.20 11.79 11.99
CA HIS A 259 1.27 10.96 12.56
C HIS A 259 0.93 9.46 12.42
#